data_AF-A0A0S6XP53-F1
#
_entry.id   AF-A0A0S6XP53-F1
#
_cell.length_a   1.000
_cell.length_b   1.000
_cell.length_c   1.000
_cell.angle_alpha   90.00
_cell.angle_beta   90.00
_cell.angle_gamma   90.00
#
_symmetry.space_group_name_H-M   'P 1'
#
loop_
_entity.id
_entity.type
_entity.pdbx_description
1 polymer ?
#
loop_
_entity_poly.entity_id
_entity_poly.type
_entity_poly.pdbx_seq_one_letter_code
_entity_poly.pdbx_strand_id
1 'polypeptide(L)'
;MAGLLAIEKLKGPDDWPKWSQLVQRALLVEGLGHCIARSPTVDDSALDDAKALLIIHSACSPDIQRLLTVREHTAARSLWKQLRTICDRKALDWYKAYEEYCSLTYQGNAEETVQSVRRCLAVCRMHDIHIDERVAVYHFLKTVQDSFPAYYAKKGAQYRCRETVPCLELVLDEFVDHAKVHLEGHKKPRIKAA
;
A
#
# COMPACT_ATOMS: atom_id res chain seq x y z
N MET A 1 5.47 0.42 31.81
CA MET A 1 5.20 -0.09 30.44
C MET A 1 3.92 -0.94 30.42
N ALA A 2 2.77 -0.36 30.76
CA ALA A 2 1.48 -1.09 30.84
C ALA A 2 0.34 -0.41 30.07
N GLY A 3 0.61 0.65 29.30
CA GLY A 3 -0.40 1.46 28.59
C GLY A 3 -0.61 1.13 27.12
N LEU A 4 0.31 0.41 26.47
CA LEU A 4 0.20 -0.06 25.08
C LEU A 4 -0.72 -1.30 24.94
N LEU A 5 -1.77 -1.39 25.77
CA LEU A 5 -2.77 -2.44 25.71
C LEU A 5 -3.64 -2.26 24.46
N ALA A 6 -3.26 -2.99 23.41
CA ALA A 6 -4.06 -3.41 22.26
C ALA A 6 -4.99 -2.33 21.64
N ILE A 7 -4.40 -1.28 21.07
CA ILE A 7 -5.12 -0.48 20.08
C ILE A 7 -5.42 -1.41 18.90
N GLU A 8 -6.69 -1.69 18.63
CA GLU A 8 -7.12 -2.42 17.43
C GLU A 8 -6.50 -1.75 16.19
N LYS A 9 -6.01 -2.53 15.23
CA LYS A 9 -5.38 -1.95 14.04
C LYS A 9 -6.42 -1.16 13.23
N LEU A 10 -6.07 0.02 12.75
CA LEU A 10 -6.87 0.74 11.74
C LEU A 10 -6.87 -0.09 10.46
N LYS A 11 -8.01 -0.67 10.08
CA LYS A 11 -8.12 -1.48 8.86
C LYS A 11 -8.56 -0.63 7.68
N GLY A 12 -9.50 0.28 7.92
CA GLY A 12 -10.02 1.17 6.89
C GLY A 12 -10.62 2.46 7.44
N PRO A 13 -11.14 3.32 6.56
CA PRO A 13 -11.78 4.58 6.92
C PRO A 13 -12.96 4.45 7.88
N ASP A 14 -13.71 3.34 7.82
CA ASP A 14 -14.85 3.11 8.72
C ASP A 14 -14.45 3.00 10.20
N ASP A 15 -13.23 2.52 10.46
CA ASP A 15 -12.70 2.38 11.83
C ASP A 15 -12.21 3.72 12.40
N TRP A 16 -11.99 4.73 11.54
CA TRP A 16 -11.29 5.96 11.89
C TRP A 16 -11.87 6.72 13.09
N PRO A 17 -13.20 6.92 13.22
CA PRO A 17 -13.74 7.70 14.34
C PRO A 17 -13.40 7.09 15.70
N LYS A 18 -13.54 5.76 15.84
CA LYS A 18 -13.22 5.04 17.08
C LYS A 18 -11.70 4.92 17.27
N TRP A 19 -10.99 4.54 16.21
CA TRP A 19 -9.54 4.32 16.26
C TRP A 19 -8.79 5.61 16.61
N SER A 20 -9.14 6.73 15.99
CA SER A 20 -8.46 8.01 16.21
C SER A 20 -8.59 8.49 17.66
N GLN A 21 -9.73 8.26 18.30
CA GLN A 21 -9.93 8.55 19.73
C GLN A 21 -9.05 7.68 20.63
N LEU A 22 -8.91 6.39 20.31
CA LEU A 22 -8.06 5.46 21.08
C LEU A 22 -6.59 5.84 20.98
N VAL A 23 -6.10 6.17 19.78
CA VAL A 23 -4.71 6.60 19.59
C VAL A 23 -4.44 7.95 20.26
N GLN A 24 -5.36 8.92 20.15
CA GLN A 24 -5.23 10.19 20.87
C GLN A 24 -5.15 9.98 22.38
N ARG A 25 -5.99 9.10 22.94
CA ARG A 25 -5.95 8.77 24.36
C ARG A 25 -4.62 8.11 24.75
N ALA A 26 -4.11 7.19 23.95
CA ALA A 26 -2.81 6.55 24.20
C ALA A 26 -1.67 7.57 24.19
N LEU A 27 -1.64 8.47 23.20
CA LEU A 27 -0.65 9.55 23.14
C LEU A 27 -0.75 10.48 24.34
N LEU A 28 -1.97 10.84 24.78
CA LEU A 28 -2.17 11.68 25.96
C LEU A 28 -1.66 11.01 27.25
N VAL A 29 -1.91 9.71 27.43
CA VAL A 29 -1.42 8.94 28.59
C VAL A 29 0.11 8.91 28.62
N GLU A 30 0.76 8.83 27.47
CA GLU A 30 2.22 8.85 27.34
C GLU A 30 2.83 10.28 27.34
N GLY A 31 2.00 11.33 27.48
CA GLY A 31 2.45 12.73 27.42
C GLY A 31 2.77 13.25 26.02
N LEU A 32 2.50 12.47 24.98
CA LEU A 32 2.81 12.70 23.56
C LEU A 32 1.68 13.37 22.77
N GLY A 33 0.61 13.81 23.43
CA GLY A 33 -0.52 14.46 22.76
C GLY A 33 -0.14 15.73 21.98
N HIS A 34 0.95 16.39 22.41
CA HIS A 34 1.48 17.58 21.75
C HIS A 34 2.01 17.27 20.34
N CYS A 35 2.59 16.09 20.10
CA CYS A 35 3.19 15.69 18.81
C CYS A 35 2.17 15.61 17.65
N ILE A 36 0.86 15.57 17.94
CA ILE A 36 -0.21 15.59 16.93
C ILE A 36 -1.12 16.82 17.06
N ALA A 37 -0.87 17.69 18.04
CA ALA A 37 -1.69 18.87 18.30
C ALA A 37 -1.49 19.96 17.24
N ARG A 38 -2.42 20.93 17.20
CA ARG A 38 -2.38 22.04 16.23
C ARG A 38 -1.42 23.17 16.63
N SER A 39 -0.98 23.25 17.89
CA SER A 39 -0.26 24.42 18.41
C SER A 39 1.19 24.50 17.92
N PRO A 40 1.70 25.72 17.65
CA PRO A 40 3.06 25.96 17.15
C PRO A 40 4.10 26.21 18.26
N THR A 41 3.79 25.92 19.53
CA THR A 41 4.49 26.52 20.68
C THR A 41 5.40 25.57 21.47
N VAL A 42 5.59 24.33 21.02
CA VAL A 42 6.48 23.39 21.69
C VAL A 42 7.57 23.02 20.70
N ASP A 43 8.83 23.22 21.08
CA ASP A 43 9.95 22.54 20.42
C ASP A 43 9.70 21.05 20.62
N ASP A 44 9.11 20.41 19.61
CA ASP A 44 8.82 18.99 19.65
C ASP A 44 10.16 18.25 19.80
N SER A 45 10.35 17.62 20.96
CA SER A 45 11.50 16.75 21.20
C SER A 45 11.52 15.68 20.11
N ALA A 46 12.62 15.59 19.35
CA ALA A 46 12.76 14.59 18.29
C ALA A 46 12.53 13.15 18.80
N LEU A 47 12.81 12.90 20.08
CA LEU A 47 12.54 11.63 20.74
C LEU A 47 11.04 11.38 20.96
N ASP A 48 10.29 12.40 21.36
CA ASP A 48 8.85 12.30 21.61
C ASP A 48 8.08 12.16 20.29
N ASP A 49 8.50 12.91 19.26
CA ASP A 49 7.95 12.77 17.91
C ASP A 49 8.22 11.37 17.34
N ALA A 50 9.43 10.82 17.52
CA ALA A 50 9.76 9.44 17.14
C ALA A 50 8.90 8.38 17.85
N LYS A 51 8.64 8.57 19.15
CA LYS A 51 7.74 7.67 19.91
C LYS A 51 6.30 7.78 19.43
N ALA A 52 5.81 9.00 19.22
CA ALA A 52 4.46 9.24 18.73
C ALA A 52 4.25 8.62 17.34
N LEU A 53 5.22 8.80 16.43
CA LEU A 53 5.25 8.14 15.14
C LEU A 53 5.15 6.63 15.25
N LEU A 54 5.95 6.02 16.12
CA LEU A 54 5.94 4.58 16.31
C LEU A 54 4.57 4.08 16.80
N ILE A 55 3.96 4.78 17.77
CA ILE A 55 2.62 4.44 18.27
C ILE A 55 1.58 4.53 17.15
N ILE A 56 1.54 5.64 16.41
CA ILE A 56 0.57 5.87 15.33
C ILE A 56 0.76 4.83 14.21
N HIS A 57 1.99 4.68 13.72
CA HIS A 57 2.31 3.79 12.61
C HIS A 57 2.05 2.33 12.98
N SER A 58 2.50 1.90 14.16
CA SER A 58 2.29 0.53 14.62
C SER A 58 0.80 0.23 14.85
N ALA A 59 -0.04 1.21 15.18
CA ALA A 59 -1.49 1.03 15.33
C ALA A 59 -2.25 0.94 13.99
N CYS A 60 -1.59 1.08 12.84
CA CYS A 60 -2.19 0.89 11.52
C CYS A 60 -2.05 -0.57 11.03
N SER A 61 -3.00 -1.05 10.22
CA SER A 61 -2.83 -2.32 9.49
C SER A 61 -1.71 -2.21 8.46
N PRO A 62 -1.09 -3.32 8.03
CA PRO A 62 -0.10 -3.29 6.94
C PRO A 62 -0.62 -2.65 5.66
N ASP A 63 -1.92 -2.81 5.37
CA ASP A 63 -2.54 -2.26 4.16
C ASP A 63 -2.66 -0.74 4.25
N ILE A 64 -3.03 -0.19 5.40
CA ILE A 64 -3.04 1.26 5.61
C ILE A 64 -1.61 1.82 5.66
N GLN A 65 -0.66 1.12 6.29
CA GLN A 65 0.75 1.55 6.34
C GLN A 65 1.34 1.76 4.95
N ARG A 66 0.97 0.94 3.96
CA ARG A 66 1.42 1.09 2.56
C ARG A 66 0.93 2.36 1.87
N LEU A 67 -0.16 2.96 2.36
CA LEU A 67 -0.68 4.23 1.86
C LEU A 67 0.00 5.44 2.52
N LEU A 68 0.79 5.22 3.58
CA LEU A 68 1.44 6.28 4.31
C LEU A 68 2.83 6.55 3.73
N THR A 69 3.14 7.82 3.51
CA THR A 69 4.48 8.24 3.12
C THR A 69 5.28 8.55 4.39
N VAL A 70 6.02 7.55 4.87
CA VAL A 70 6.95 7.69 6.01
C VAL A 70 8.39 7.77 5.51
N ARG A 71 8.96 8.98 5.54
CA ARG A 71 10.38 9.30 5.31
C ARG A 71 11.11 9.51 6.63
N GLU A 72 12.45 9.49 6.60
CA GLU A 72 13.34 9.63 7.78
C GLU A 72 13.08 10.86 8.67
N HIS A 73 12.39 11.89 8.15
CA HIS A 73 12.04 13.12 8.88
C HIS A 73 10.53 13.39 8.93
N THR A 74 9.71 12.37 8.81
CA THR A 74 8.25 12.54 8.85
C THR A 74 7.82 12.80 10.27
N ALA A 75 7.31 14.00 10.58
CA ALA A 75 6.77 14.29 11.90
C ALA A 75 5.50 13.48 12.21
N ALA A 76 5.25 13.15 13.48
CA ALA A 76 4.05 12.45 13.94
C ALA A 76 2.77 13.17 13.49
N ARG A 77 2.79 14.50 13.56
CA ARG A 77 1.71 15.37 13.07
C ARG A 77 1.45 15.20 11.57
N SER A 78 2.50 15.04 10.77
CA SER A 78 2.38 14.84 9.32
C SER A 78 1.74 13.49 9.02
N LEU A 79 2.15 12.44 9.74
CA LEU A 79 1.52 11.11 9.64
C LEU A 79 0.04 11.15 10.04
N TRP A 80 -0.28 11.84 11.14
CA TRP A 80 -1.65 12.02 11.62
C TRP A 80 -2.54 12.74 10.60
N LYS A 81 -2.01 13.77 9.94
CA LYS A 81 -2.70 14.48 8.85
C LYS A 81 -2.96 13.57 7.65
N GLN A 82 -1.96 12.78 7.22
CA GLN A 82 -2.12 11.84 6.11
C GLN A 82 -3.25 10.84 6.41
N LEU A 83 -3.23 10.22 7.60
CA LEU A 83 -4.26 9.28 8.02
C LEU A 83 -5.66 9.92 8.02
N ARG A 84 -5.77 11.14 8.54
CA ARG A 84 -7.03 11.88 8.48
C ARG A 84 -7.47 12.08 7.02
N THR A 85 -6.60 12.52 6.13
CA THR A 85 -6.94 12.73 4.72
C THR A 85 -7.40 11.45 4.03
N ILE A 86 -6.75 10.33 4.33
CA ILE A 86 -7.14 9.01 3.82
C ILE A 86 -8.53 8.64 4.33
N CYS A 87 -8.80 8.83 5.62
CA CYS A 87 -10.03 8.35 6.26
C CYS A 87 -11.23 9.33 6.25
N ASP A 88 -11.05 10.62 5.95
CA ASP A 88 -12.11 11.66 5.97
C ASP A 88 -12.92 11.72 4.65
N ARG A 89 -12.50 10.98 3.61
CA ARG A 89 -13.16 11.01 2.29
C ARG A 89 -14.50 10.26 2.34
N LYS A 90 -15.59 11.02 2.50
CA LYS A 90 -17.01 10.61 2.58
C LYS A 90 -17.56 9.80 1.38
N ALA A 91 -16.74 9.47 0.38
CA ALA A 91 -17.07 8.57 -0.72
C ALA A 91 -15.96 7.50 -0.79
N LEU A 92 -16.21 6.33 -0.20
CA LEU A 92 -15.23 5.25 -0.01
C LEU A 92 -14.98 4.42 -1.28
N ASP A 93 -15.28 4.94 -2.46
CA ASP A 93 -15.08 4.24 -3.74
C ASP A 93 -13.58 3.97 -3.98
N TRP A 94 -12.71 4.88 -3.55
CA TRP A 94 -11.26 4.66 -3.57
C TRP A 94 -10.83 3.52 -2.65
N TYR A 95 -11.42 3.40 -1.46
CA TYR A 95 -11.03 2.37 -0.50
C TYR A 95 -11.48 1.00 -0.97
N LYS A 96 -12.70 0.91 -1.52
CA LYS A 96 -13.17 -0.31 -2.20
C LYS A 96 -12.26 -0.70 -3.37
N ALA A 97 -11.86 0.28 -4.19
CA ALA A 97 -10.90 0.03 -5.28
C ALA A 97 -9.52 -0.41 -4.75
N TYR A 98 -9.09 0.12 -3.60
CA TYR A 98 -7.85 -0.31 -2.96
C TYR A 98 -7.94 -1.73 -2.37
N GLU A 99 -9.07 -2.09 -1.76
CA GLU A 99 -9.33 -3.45 -1.29
C GLU A 99 -9.40 -4.44 -2.44
N GLU A 100 -10.07 -4.07 -3.54
CA GLU A 100 -10.08 -4.83 -4.78
C GLU A 100 -8.65 -5.03 -5.28
N TYR A 101 -7.89 -3.95 -5.41
CA TYR A 101 -6.47 -4.00 -5.80
C TYR A 101 -5.67 -4.95 -4.90
N CYS A 102 -5.83 -4.82 -3.58
CA CYS A 102 -5.09 -5.63 -2.61
C CYS A 102 -5.43 -7.13 -2.67
N SER A 103 -6.65 -7.46 -3.11
CA SER A 103 -7.16 -8.83 -3.25
C SER A 103 -7.08 -9.40 -4.67
N LEU A 104 -6.53 -8.64 -5.63
CA LEU A 104 -6.36 -9.11 -7.00
C LEU A 104 -5.50 -10.37 -7.06
N THR A 105 -6.03 -11.37 -7.75
CA THR A 105 -5.36 -12.62 -8.12
C THR A 105 -5.40 -12.80 -9.62
N TYR A 106 -4.37 -13.40 -10.21
CA TYR A 106 -4.36 -13.68 -11.64
C TYR A 106 -5.40 -14.75 -12.01
N GLN A 107 -6.29 -14.45 -12.96
CA GLN A 107 -7.39 -15.33 -13.37
C GLN A 107 -7.23 -15.95 -14.78
N GLY A 108 -6.00 -16.02 -15.30
CA GLY A 108 -5.73 -16.64 -16.62
C GLY A 108 -5.76 -15.68 -17.80
N ASN A 109 -6.15 -14.42 -17.60
CA ASN A 109 -6.11 -13.37 -18.62
C ASN A 109 -5.22 -12.19 -18.17
N ALA A 110 -4.08 -12.02 -18.85
CA ALA A 110 -3.11 -10.98 -18.52
C ALA A 110 -3.62 -9.56 -18.81
N GLU A 111 -4.33 -9.36 -19.91
CA GLU A 111 -4.85 -8.05 -20.29
C GLU A 111 -5.92 -7.57 -19.31
N GLU A 112 -6.87 -8.45 -18.94
CA GLU A 112 -7.89 -8.15 -17.93
C GLU A 112 -7.29 -7.89 -16.55
N THR A 113 -6.28 -8.66 -16.15
CA THR A 113 -5.58 -8.46 -14.86
C THR A 113 -4.91 -7.09 -14.83
N VAL A 114 -4.15 -6.73 -15.87
CA VAL A 114 -3.48 -5.43 -15.97
C VAL A 114 -4.49 -4.28 -16.02
N GLN A 115 -5.58 -4.44 -16.77
CA GLN A 115 -6.65 -3.44 -16.83
C GLN A 115 -7.31 -3.24 -15.46
N SER A 116 -7.52 -4.31 -14.70
CA SER A 116 -8.07 -4.24 -13.34
C SER A 116 -7.13 -3.49 -12.40
N VAL A 117 -5.82 -3.75 -12.46
CA VAL A 117 -4.80 -2.99 -11.70
C VAL A 117 -4.87 -1.51 -12.06
N ARG A 118 -4.83 -1.17 -13.35
CA ARG A 118 -4.90 0.23 -13.82
C ARG A 118 -6.16 0.93 -13.33
N ARG A 119 -7.31 0.27 -13.45
CA ARG A 119 -8.61 0.79 -13.00
C ARG A 119 -8.57 1.12 -11.50
N CYS A 120 -8.16 0.16 -10.67
CA CYS A 120 -8.15 0.36 -9.23
C CYS A 120 -7.23 1.53 -8.82
N LEU A 121 -6.03 1.58 -9.39
CA LEU A 121 -5.07 2.65 -9.12
C LEU A 121 -5.51 4.01 -9.68
N ALA A 122 -6.26 4.05 -10.78
CA ALA A 122 -6.83 5.28 -11.31
C ALA A 122 -7.90 5.84 -10.35
N VAL A 123 -8.76 4.98 -9.79
CA VAL A 123 -9.74 5.41 -8.77
C VAL A 123 -9.02 5.97 -7.55
N CYS A 124 -7.99 5.31 -7.03
CA CYS A 124 -7.18 5.85 -5.94
C CYS A 124 -6.61 7.24 -6.28
N ARG A 125 -6.02 7.42 -7.47
CA ARG A 125 -5.44 8.68 -7.93
C ARG A 125 -6.46 9.81 -8.09
N MET A 126 -7.67 9.52 -8.58
CA MET A 126 -8.76 10.52 -8.66
C MET A 126 -9.14 11.05 -7.28
N HIS A 127 -8.98 10.22 -6.25
CA HIS A 127 -9.14 10.60 -4.86
C HIS A 127 -7.79 10.92 -4.21
N ASP A 128 -6.78 11.36 -4.96
CA ASP A 128 -5.50 11.85 -4.44
C ASP A 128 -4.87 10.90 -3.39
N ILE A 129 -5.14 9.60 -3.57
CA ILE A 129 -4.49 8.49 -2.87
C ILE A 129 -3.42 7.97 -3.81
N HIS A 130 -2.17 8.34 -3.52
CA HIS A 130 -1.02 7.94 -4.30
C HIS A 130 -0.36 6.72 -3.66
N ILE A 131 -0.33 5.61 -4.38
CA ILE A 131 0.38 4.41 -3.98
C ILE A 131 1.80 4.51 -4.55
N ASP A 132 2.80 4.33 -3.69
CA ASP A 132 4.20 4.33 -4.11
C ASP A 132 4.44 3.30 -5.22
N GLU A 133 5.14 3.68 -6.29
CA GLU A 133 5.33 2.81 -7.46
C GLU A 133 6.04 1.50 -7.12
N ARG A 134 6.97 1.51 -6.15
CA ARG A 134 7.67 0.28 -5.73
C ARG A 134 6.71 -0.66 -5.03
N VAL A 135 5.83 -0.11 -4.19
CA VAL A 135 4.77 -0.87 -3.53
C VAL A 135 3.81 -1.44 -4.57
N ALA A 136 3.41 -0.63 -5.55
CA ALA A 136 2.48 -1.04 -6.59
C ALA A 136 3.05 -2.16 -7.47
N VAL A 137 4.33 -2.06 -7.87
CA VAL A 137 5.02 -3.12 -8.62
C VAL A 137 5.19 -4.38 -7.78
N TYR A 138 5.59 -4.25 -6.51
CA TYR A 138 5.72 -5.41 -5.64
C TYR A 138 4.40 -6.17 -5.47
N HIS A 139 3.32 -5.44 -5.24
CA HIS A 139 1.99 -6.03 -5.08
C HIS A 139 1.52 -6.70 -6.38
N PHE A 140 1.68 -6.05 -7.54
CA PHE A 140 1.37 -6.67 -8.83
C PHE A 140 2.17 -7.95 -9.08
N LEU A 141 3.48 -7.94 -8.81
CA LEU A 141 4.32 -9.13 -8.94
C LEU A 141 3.84 -10.26 -8.02
N LYS A 142 3.33 -9.95 -6.83
CA LYS A 142 2.69 -10.93 -5.94
C LYS A 142 1.40 -11.50 -6.52
N THR A 143 0.54 -10.67 -7.11
CA THR A 143 -0.71 -11.10 -7.77
C THR A 143 -0.49 -12.18 -8.83
N VAL A 144 0.62 -12.10 -9.57
CA VAL A 144 0.95 -13.05 -10.65
C VAL A 144 1.94 -14.16 -10.24
N GLN A 145 2.45 -14.13 -9.00
CA GLN A 145 3.54 -14.99 -8.54
C GLN A 145 3.26 -16.48 -8.76
N ASP A 146 2.07 -16.94 -8.37
CA ASP A 146 1.73 -18.36 -8.37
C ASP A 146 1.59 -18.91 -9.79
N SER A 147 1.15 -18.06 -10.73
CA SER A 147 0.98 -18.44 -12.14
C SER A 147 2.26 -18.24 -12.96
N PHE A 148 3.11 -17.28 -12.59
CA PHE A 148 4.35 -16.95 -13.31
C PHE A 148 5.54 -16.84 -12.34
N PRO A 149 5.95 -17.93 -11.67
CA PRO A 149 7.00 -17.89 -10.64
C PRO A 149 8.37 -17.49 -11.20
N ALA A 150 8.68 -17.87 -12.45
CA ALA A 150 9.92 -17.47 -13.12
C ALA A 150 9.96 -15.97 -13.45
N TYR A 151 8.83 -15.39 -13.86
CA TYR A 151 8.70 -13.95 -14.10
C TYR A 151 8.87 -13.17 -12.80
N TYR A 152 8.17 -13.61 -11.73
CA TYR A 152 8.31 -13.05 -10.39
C TYR A 152 9.77 -13.10 -9.89
N ALA A 153 10.46 -14.24 -10.05
CA ALA A 153 11.86 -14.37 -9.61
C ALA A 153 12.79 -13.39 -10.36
N LYS A 154 12.66 -13.29 -11.69
CA LYS A 154 13.47 -12.40 -12.53
C LYS A 154 13.23 -10.94 -12.20
N LYS A 155 11.98 -10.48 -12.26
CA LYS A 155 11.62 -9.07 -12.01
C LYS A 155 11.80 -8.69 -10.55
N GLY A 156 11.49 -9.61 -9.62
CA GLY A 156 11.73 -9.43 -8.20
C GLY A 156 13.21 -9.28 -7.85
N ALA A 157 14.14 -9.91 -8.58
CA ALA A 157 15.57 -9.65 -8.40
C ALA A 157 15.95 -8.24 -8.90
N GLN A 158 15.50 -7.87 -10.09
CA GLN A 158 15.76 -6.57 -10.70
C GLN A 158 15.33 -5.40 -9.80
N TYR A 159 14.14 -5.47 -9.21
CA TYR A 159 13.59 -4.36 -8.40
C TYR A 159 14.04 -4.38 -6.93
N ARG A 160 14.57 -5.50 -6.42
CA ARG A 160 15.19 -5.55 -5.08
C ARG A 160 16.56 -4.89 -5.04
N CYS A 161 17.32 -4.90 -6.14
CA CYS A 161 18.69 -4.40 -6.18
C CYS A 161 18.83 -2.86 -6.11
N ARG A 162 17.76 -2.08 -5.90
CA ARG A 162 17.74 -0.60 -5.78
C ARG A 162 18.29 0.20 -6.97
N GLU A 163 18.93 -0.44 -7.95
CA GLU A 163 19.53 0.19 -9.14
C GLU A 163 18.50 0.70 -10.15
N THR A 164 17.28 0.15 -10.15
CA THR A 164 16.22 0.59 -11.05
C THR A 164 15.04 1.15 -10.25
N VAL A 165 14.60 2.36 -10.63
CA VAL A 165 13.32 2.90 -10.18
C VAL A 165 12.24 2.17 -10.98
N PRO A 166 11.38 1.36 -10.34
CA PRO A 166 10.36 0.61 -11.07
C PRO A 166 9.31 1.58 -11.62
N CYS A 167 9.08 1.52 -12.93
CA CYS A 167 7.93 2.16 -13.57
C CYS A 167 6.80 1.13 -13.65
N LEU A 168 5.68 1.40 -12.97
CA LEU A 168 4.57 0.44 -12.91
C LEU A 168 4.01 0.15 -14.31
N GLU A 169 3.75 1.17 -15.12
CA GLU A 169 3.16 0.98 -16.45
C GLU A 169 4.05 0.12 -17.35
N LEU A 170 5.37 0.32 -17.29
CA LEU A 170 6.32 -0.52 -18.01
C LEU A 170 6.22 -1.98 -17.57
N VAL A 171 6.16 -2.24 -16.26
CA VAL A 171 6.04 -3.61 -15.72
C VAL A 171 4.74 -4.27 -16.17
N LEU A 172 3.64 -3.52 -16.16
CA LEU A 172 2.33 -4.01 -16.59
C LEU A 172 2.34 -4.39 -18.07
N ASP A 173 2.90 -3.54 -18.93
CA ASP A 173 3.00 -3.81 -20.38
C ASP A 173 3.92 -5.00 -20.67
N GLU A 174 5.11 -5.04 -20.04
CA GLU A 174 6.04 -6.17 -20.15
C GLU A 174 5.42 -7.49 -19.71
N PHE A 175 4.52 -7.46 -18.72
CA PHE A 175 3.82 -8.67 -18.29
C PHE A 175 2.83 -9.17 -19.34
N VAL A 176 2.08 -8.30 -20.00
CA VAL A 176 1.16 -8.70 -21.08
C VAL A 176 1.94 -9.39 -22.20
N ASP A 177 3.06 -8.82 -22.62
CA ASP A 177 3.92 -9.40 -23.64
C ASP A 177 4.50 -10.75 -23.19
N HIS A 178 4.97 -10.83 -21.95
CA HIS A 178 5.47 -12.08 -21.38
C HIS A 178 4.41 -13.19 -21.35
N ALA A 179 3.20 -12.85 -20.90
CA ALA A 179 2.10 -13.79 -20.81
C ALA A 179 1.66 -14.30 -22.19
N LYS A 180 1.63 -13.42 -23.22
CA LYS A 180 1.35 -13.81 -24.61
C LYS A 180 2.35 -14.87 -25.10
N VAL A 181 3.64 -14.59 -24.96
CA VAL A 181 4.70 -15.54 -25.39
C VAL A 181 4.63 -16.85 -24.60
N HIS A 182 4.39 -16.79 -23.28
CA HIS A 182 4.32 -17.97 -22.44
C HIS A 182 3.12 -18.86 -22.80
N LEU A 183 1.94 -18.27 -23.00
CA LEU A 183 0.71 -18.99 -23.32
C LEU A 183 0.70 -19.52 -24.78
N GLU A 184 1.34 -18.80 -25.72
CA GLU A 184 1.50 -19.26 -27.09
C GLU A 184 2.57 -20.36 -27.22
N GLY A 185 3.66 -20.29 -26.46
CA GLY A 185 4.72 -21.31 -26.43
C GLY A 185 4.23 -22.69 -25.93
N HIS A 186 3.12 -22.74 -25.20
CA HIS A 186 2.49 -23.99 -24.77
C HIS A 186 1.47 -24.57 -25.76
N LYS A 187 1.14 -23.88 -26.86
CA LYS A 187 0.40 -24.47 -27.99
C LYS A 187 1.36 -25.31 -28.84
N LYS A 188 1.72 -26.52 -28.39
CA LYS A 188 2.37 -27.51 -29.26
C LYS A 188 1.49 -27.73 -30.52
N PRO A 189 2.08 -27.80 -31.73
CA PRO A 189 1.31 -28.13 -32.92
C PRO A 189 0.70 -29.52 -32.73
N ARG A 190 -0.62 -29.63 -32.94
CA ARG A 190 -1.27 -30.93 -33.17
C ARG A 190 -0.62 -31.53 -34.42
N ILE A 191 0.37 -32.39 -34.22
CA ILE A 191 0.85 -33.27 -35.28
C ILE A 191 -0.35 -34.16 -35.63
N LYS A 192 -1.00 -33.87 -36.75
CA LYS A 192 -1.90 -34.83 -37.39
C LYS A 192 -0.99 -35.92 -37.96
N ALA A 193 -1.00 -37.10 -37.34
CA ALA A 193 -0.50 -38.30 -38.01
C ALA A 193 -1.41 -38.55 -39.22
N ALA A 194 -0.81 -38.51 -40.41
CA ALA A 194 -1.40 -38.99 -41.65
C ALA A 194 -1.18 -40.51 -41.76
#